data_AF-A0A8J8BVJ2-F1
#
_entry.id   AF-A0A8J8BVJ2-F1
#
_cell.length_a   1.000
_cell.length_b   1.000
_cell.length_c   1.000
_cell.angle_alpha   90.00
_cell.angle_beta   90.00
_cell.angle_gamma   90.00
#
_symmetry.space_group_name_H-M   'P 1'
#
loop_
_entity.id
_entity.type
_entity.pdbx_description
1 polymer ?
#
loop_
_entity_poly.entity_id
_entity_poly.type
_entity_poly.pdbx_seq_one_letter_code
_entity_poly.pdbx_strand_id
1 'polypeptide(L)'
;MKNPYWNRTVIREPKDFFGRKNEIKKIFDAIGTPHPQNISIIGDEKIGKSSLLYHVFKLSQKKQELPHPEKYIFIFVVFPEHPNITVDEFFEMLYSELKNKLPEGIRIEQVKNYKTFTNMVKTLDDLGYKLILLINEFDKIPKNEDFKVDFFSYLRAIANRYDIALIISTQKDLEDLSQPDLLGSPFFNIFTQIRLGLFQKEEALNLITGPSTKEGIPFEEDTEFILKNAGLFPFFIQILCHELFEYKKNHDRKIGQEGYNQVLEKFWVEANSYFDHFWKSFSQEEKDVLIEISMGKKVKKGKKSVIRNLKQKGYITTVNGRNQIFSDTFRQFILDHQGEISKTKRKSFIAVLDILLIFIFAFSFFSIISYFFKPNTKIIILGLIVLIVAFVIRMSLFFFRKRRKKEKGSKNSNTVNFLVSFLASYIAAILTLTHWGMAPEVIIGVLIFVCFTLIYFFLLRK
;
A
#
# COMPACT_ATOMS: atom_id res chain seq x y z
N MET A 1 3.04 23.50 -26.77
CA MET A 1 4.01 22.89 -25.84
C MET A 1 3.33 21.74 -25.10
N LYS A 2 3.87 20.52 -25.24
CA LYS A 2 3.35 19.32 -24.58
C LYS A 2 4.06 19.18 -23.24
N ASN A 3 3.35 18.78 -22.19
CA ASN A 3 3.99 18.50 -20.91
C ASN A 3 4.97 17.33 -21.06
N PRO A 4 6.25 17.47 -20.69
CA PRO A 4 7.20 16.37 -20.82
C PRO A 4 7.03 15.31 -19.70
N TYR A 5 6.34 15.64 -18.61
CA TYR A 5 6.15 14.79 -17.44
C TYR A 5 4.82 14.02 -17.48
N TRP A 6 4.32 13.64 -18.65
CA TRP A 6 2.99 13.03 -18.79
C TRP A 6 2.98 11.50 -18.57
N ASN A 7 4.13 10.82 -18.71
CA ASN A 7 4.17 9.37 -18.73
C ASN A 7 4.09 8.77 -17.31
N ARG A 8 2.98 8.13 -16.97
CA ARG A 8 2.77 7.41 -15.69
C ARG A 8 3.07 5.91 -15.78
N THR A 9 3.51 5.44 -16.94
CA THR A 9 3.69 4.03 -17.28
C THR A 9 5.16 3.70 -17.52
N VAL A 10 5.45 2.48 -17.99
CA VAL A 10 6.81 2.06 -18.34
C VAL A 10 7.41 3.03 -19.37
N ILE A 11 8.60 3.56 -19.06
CA ILE A 11 9.32 4.44 -19.97
C ILE A 11 9.91 3.60 -21.11
N ARG A 12 9.42 3.82 -22.34
CA ARG A 12 9.83 3.06 -23.52
C ARG A 12 10.88 3.76 -24.38
N GLU A 13 10.90 5.08 -24.34
CA GLU A 13 11.81 5.91 -25.12
C GLU A 13 13.10 6.15 -24.32
N PRO A 14 14.29 5.78 -24.83
CA PRO A 14 15.55 5.96 -24.11
C PRO A 14 15.84 7.41 -23.68
N LYS A 15 15.40 8.38 -24.47
CA LYS A 15 15.55 9.83 -24.18
C LYS A 15 14.75 10.30 -22.96
N ASP A 16 13.72 9.55 -22.57
CA ASP A 16 12.82 9.89 -21.46
C ASP A 16 13.18 9.09 -20.19
N PHE A 17 14.22 8.24 -20.26
CA PHE A 17 14.71 7.44 -19.14
C PHE A 17 15.86 8.17 -18.43
N PHE A 18 15.72 8.35 -17.11
CA PHE A 18 16.66 9.12 -16.29
C PHE A 18 17.28 8.27 -15.18
N GLY A 19 18.56 8.56 -14.88
CA GLY A 19 19.30 7.91 -13.78
C GLY A 19 19.59 6.44 -14.03
N ARG A 20 19.80 5.70 -12.94
CA ARG A 20 20.07 4.26 -12.86
C ARG A 20 21.34 3.80 -13.58
N LYS A 21 22.30 4.71 -13.80
CA LYS A 21 23.54 4.40 -14.54
C LYS A 21 24.36 3.31 -13.86
N ASN A 22 24.42 3.34 -12.52
CA ASN A 22 25.16 2.34 -11.75
C ASN A 22 24.50 0.97 -11.82
N GLU A 23 23.17 0.91 -11.76
CA GLU A 23 22.39 -0.33 -11.88
C GLU A 23 22.53 -0.91 -13.29
N ILE A 24 22.40 -0.08 -14.33
CA ILE A 24 22.61 -0.49 -15.73
C ILE A 24 24.00 -1.07 -15.92
N LYS A 25 25.04 -0.36 -15.45
CA LYS A 25 26.43 -0.83 -15.55
C LYS A 25 26.59 -2.19 -14.87
N LYS A 26 26.11 -2.35 -13.64
CA LYS A 26 26.16 -3.64 -12.92
C LYS A 26 25.47 -4.76 -13.69
N ILE A 27 24.35 -4.46 -14.36
CA ILE A 27 23.64 -5.45 -15.16
C ILE A 27 24.50 -5.89 -16.35
N PHE A 28 25.02 -4.95 -17.13
CA PHE A 28 25.87 -5.25 -18.30
C PHE A 28 27.19 -5.94 -17.90
N ASP A 29 27.84 -5.50 -16.83
CA ASP A 29 29.04 -6.13 -16.29
C ASP A 29 28.79 -7.61 -15.93
N ALA A 30 27.64 -7.94 -15.32
CA ALA A 30 27.36 -9.31 -14.89
C ALA A 30 27.00 -10.24 -16.06
N ILE A 31 26.25 -9.76 -17.05
CA ILE A 31 25.92 -10.57 -18.25
C ILE A 31 27.08 -10.62 -19.27
N GLY A 32 28.01 -9.66 -19.20
CA GLY A 32 29.21 -9.60 -20.03
C GLY A 32 30.32 -10.56 -19.60
N THR A 33 30.16 -11.27 -18.48
CA THR A 33 31.12 -12.29 -18.03
C THR A 33 31.14 -13.51 -18.97
N PRO A 34 32.22 -14.33 -18.94
CA PRO A 34 32.30 -15.54 -19.77
C PRO A 34 31.11 -16.47 -19.61
N HIS A 35 30.51 -16.54 -18.42
CA HIS A 35 29.24 -17.22 -18.15
C HIS A 35 28.24 -16.20 -17.57
N PRO A 36 27.25 -15.75 -18.35
CA PRO A 36 26.31 -14.70 -17.94
C PRO A 36 25.69 -14.96 -16.56
N GLN A 37 25.70 -13.94 -15.70
CA GLN A 37 25.18 -14.07 -14.34
C GLN A 37 23.69 -13.73 -14.26
N ASN A 38 22.96 -14.44 -13.39
CA ASN A 38 21.56 -14.18 -13.10
C ASN A 38 21.41 -12.97 -12.17
N ILE A 39 20.43 -12.10 -12.45
CA ILE A 39 20.21 -10.85 -11.71
C ILE A 39 18.75 -10.75 -11.26
N SER A 40 18.55 -10.40 -9.99
CA SER A 40 17.24 -10.03 -9.45
C SER A 40 17.20 -8.54 -9.14
N ILE A 41 16.34 -7.81 -9.85
CA ILE A 41 16.07 -6.38 -9.67
C ILE A 41 14.92 -6.24 -8.68
N ILE A 42 15.24 -5.87 -7.45
CA ILE A 42 14.30 -5.84 -6.32
C ILE A 42 13.99 -4.38 -5.98
N GLY A 43 12.74 -4.05 -5.72
CA GLY A 43 12.39 -2.72 -5.22
C GLY A 43 10.89 -2.51 -5.14
N ASP A 44 10.45 -1.47 -4.45
CA ASP A 44 9.02 -1.24 -4.25
C ASP A 44 8.27 -0.84 -5.53
N GLU A 45 6.94 -0.83 -5.43
CA GLU A 45 6.07 -0.39 -6.52
C GLU A 45 6.44 1.04 -6.98
N LYS A 46 6.29 1.33 -8.28
CA LYS A 46 6.56 2.65 -8.88
C LYS A 46 8.01 3.17 -8.77
N ILE A 47 8.96 2.41 -8.24
CA ILE A 47 10.37 2.83 -8.15
C ILE A 47 11.13 2.82 -9.49
N GLY A 48 10.52 2.27 -10.55
CA GLY A 48 11.06 2.25 -11.91
C GLY A 48 11.65 0.92 -12.40
N LYS A 49 11.36 -0.21 -11.74
CA LYS A 49 11.88 -1.55 -12.13
C LYS A 49 11.58 -1.91 -13.58
N SER A 50 10.31 -1.85 -13.98
CA SER A 50 9.90 -2.22 -15.34
C SER A 50 10.48 -1.27 -16.40
N SER A 51 10.58 0.02 -16.08
CA SER A 51 11.27 1.00 -16.94
C SER A 51 12.75 0.68 -17.08
N LEU A 52 13.44 0.32 -15.99
CA LEU A 52 14.86 -0.08 -16.02
C LEU A 52 15.05 -1.33 -16.86
N LEU A 53 14.25 -2.38 -16.61
CA LEU A 53 14.37 -3.64 -17.33
C LEU A 53 14.11 -3.47 -18.83
N TYR A 54 13.10 -2.69 -19.21
CA TYR A 54 12.84 -2.36 -20.61
C TYR A 54 13.96 -1.50 -21.22
N HIS A 55 14.53 -0.57 -20.46
CA HIS A 55 15.66 0.24 -20.91
C HIS A 55 16.91 -0.61 -21.17
N VAL A 56 17.22 -1.56 -20.29
CA VAL A 56 18.29 -2.55 -20.51
C VAL A 56 18.03 -3.34 -21.79
N PHE A 57 16.80 -3.82 -22.00
CA PHE A 57 16.43 -4.50 -23.24
C PHE A 57 16.62 -3.60 -24.48
N LYS A 58 16.31 -2.31 -24.40
CA LYS A 58 16.53 -1.37 -25.52
C LYS A 58 18.01 -1.10 -25.78
N LEU A 59 18.80 -0.90 -24.73
CA LEU A 59 20.25 -0.72 -24.85
C LEU A 59 20.91 -1.98 -25.42
N SER A 60 20.46 -3.15 -25.01
CA SER A 60 21.01 -4.42 -25.48
C SER A 60 20.80 -4.66 -26.97
N GLN A 61 19.80 -4.04 -27.61
CA GLN A 61 19.65 -4.07 -29.06
C GLN A 61 20.72 -3.27 -29.81
N LYS A 62 21.28 -2.24 -29.17
CA LYS A 62 22.42 -1.49 -29.73
C LYS A 62 23.72 -2.24 -29.58
N LYS A 63 23.79 -3.23 -28.67
CA LYS A 63 24.86 -4.22 -28.58
C LYS A 63 26.27 -3.65 -28.31
N GLN A 64 26.44 -2.38 -27.95
CA GLN A 64 27.78 -1.75 -27.87
C GLN A 64 28.57 -2.04 -26.59
N GLU A 65 27.90 -2.46 -25.51
CA GLU A 65 28.51 -2.59 -24.17
C GLU A 65 28.91 -4.03 -23.80
N LEU A 66 28.79 -4.99 -24.72
CA LEU A 66 29.03 -6.42 -24.47
C LEU A 66 30.23 -6.96 -25.28
N PRO A 67 30.95 -7.97 -24.77
CA PRO A 67 31.93 -8.69 -25.58
C PRO A 67 31.20 -9.50 -26.66
N HIS A 68 31.70 -9.53 -27.90
CA HIS A 68 31.08 -10.27 -29.01
C HIS A 68 29.55 -10.12 -29.08
N PRO A 69 29.04 -8.89 -29.22
CA PRO A 69 27.61 -8.61 -29.05
C PRO A 69 26.67 -9.39 -29.97
N GLU A 70 27.15 -9.77 -31.15
CA GLU A 70 26.46 -10.63 -32.11
C GLU A 70 26.04 -11.98 -31.50
N LYS A 71 26.78 -12.46 -30.49
CA LYS A 71 26.51 -13.70 -29.77
C LYS A 71 25.42 -13.60 -28.71
N TYR A 72 24.94 -12.41 -28.39
CA TYR A 72 23.87 -12.25 -27.40
C TYR A 72 22.48 -12.22 -28.04
N ILE A 73 21.57 -13.02 -27.50
CA ILE A 73 20.16 -13.05 -27.85
C ILE A 73 19.36 -12.60 -26.63
N PHE A 74 18.64 -11.49 -26.77
CA PHE A 74 17.84 -10.91 -25.69
C PHE A 74 16.36 -11.15 -25.94
N ILE A 75 15.65 -11.68 -24.94
CA ILE A 75 14.20 -11.72 -24.95
C ILE A 75 13.65 -10.95 -23.75
N PHE A 76 12.51 -10.29 -23.96
CA PHE A 76 11.83 -9.51 -22.92
C PHE A 76 10.41 -10.04 -22.80
N VAL A 77 10.03 -10.44 -21.60
CA VAL A 77 8.75 -11.04 -21.30
C VAL A 77 8.12 -10.31 -20.13
N VAL A 78 6.82 -10.06 -20.23
CA VAL A 78 6.00 -9.55 -19.14
C VAL A 78 4.96 -10.60 -18.81
N PHE A 79 4.90 -11.04 -17.56
CA PHE A 79 3.87 -11.98 -17.15
C PHE A 79 2.49 -11.35 -17.25
N PRO A 80 1.51 -12.03 -17.87
CA PRO A 80 0.15 -11.51 -17.99
C PRO A 80 -0.46 -11.25 -16.61
N GLU A 81 -1.46 -10.38 -16.55
CA GLU A 81 -2.24 -10.17 -15.32
C GLU A 81 -3.20 -11.32 -15.02
N HIS A 82 -3.42 -12.22 -15.99
CA HIS A 82 -4.28 -13.38 -15.82
C HIS A 82 -3.65 -14.39 -14.85
N PRO A 83 -4.42 -14.90 -13.86
CA PRO A 83 -3.86 -15.63 -12.72
C PRO A 83 -3.38 -17.06 -13.03
N ASN A 84 -3.72 -17.63 -14.19
CA ASN A 84 -3.60 -19.07 -14.44
C ASN A 84 -2.80 -19.41 -15.71
N ILE A 85 -1.67 -18.75 -15.94
CA ILE A 85 -0.74 -19.21 -16.98
C ILE A 85 -0.10 -20.53 -16.53
N THR A 86 -0.14 -21.55 -17.38
CA THR A 86 0.51 -22.83 -17.15
C THR A 86 2.01 -22.75 -17.49
N VAL A 87 2.78 -23.77 -17.05
CA VAL A 87 4.21 -23.85 -17.40
C VAL A 87 4.44 -23.99 -18.91
N ASP A 88 3.59 -24.74 -19.61
CA ASP A 88 3.71 -24.93 -21.05
C ASP A 88 3.42 -23.62 -21.80
N GLU A 89 2.39 -22.88 -21.41
CA GLU A 89 2.10 -21.54 -21.95
C GLU A 89 3.23 -20.54 -21.67
N PHE A 90 3.92 -20.66 -20.52
CA PHE A 90 5.12 -19.87 -20.26
C PHE A 90 6.23 -20.15 -21.29
N PHE A 91 6.48 -21.43 -21.60
CA PHE A 91 7.47 -21.80 -22.61
C PHE A 91 7.06 -21.33 -24.02
N GLU A 92 5.78 -21.41 -24.37
CA GLU A 92 5.27 -20.88 -25.63
C GLU A 92 5.41 -19.36 -25.73
N MET A 93 5.17 -18.64 -24.63
CA MET A 93 5.39 -17.20 -24.54
C MET A 93 6.87 -16.85 -24.78
N LEU A 94 7.81 -17.58 -24.14
CA LEU A 94 9.24 -17.40 -24.40
C LEU A 94 9.59 -17.66 -25.87
N TYR A 95 9.04 -18.72 -26.46
CA TYR A 95 9.25 -19.06 -27.86
C TYR A 95 8.77 -17.97 -28.81
N SER A 96 7.61 -17.39 -28.52
CA SER A 96 6.99 -16.34 -29.33
C SER A 96 7.86 -15.09 -29.42
N GLU A 97 8.56 -14.75 -28.34
CA GLU A 97 9.52 -13.65 -28.27
C GLU A 97 10.88 -13.99 -28.89
N LEU A 98 11.26 -15.26 -28.87
CA LEU A 98 12.55 -15.74 -29.37
C LEU A 98 12.55 -15.91 -30.90
N LYS A 99 11.48 -16.47 -31.48
CA LYS A 99 11.46 -16.91 -32.89
C LYS A 99 11.84 -15.81 -33.90
N ASN A 100 11.53 -14.56 -33.59
CA ASN A 100 11.81 -13.40 -34.44
C ASN A 100 13.18 -12.75 -34.16
N LYS A 101 13.92 -13.26 -33.18
CA LYS A 101 15.22 -12.73 -32.72
C LYS A 101 16.36 -13.72 -32.93
N LEU A 102 16.08 -14.89 -33.48
CA LEU A 102 17.10 -15.86 -33.83
C LEU A 102 17.95 -15.34 -34.99
N PRO A 103 19.27 -15.55 -34.93
CA PRO A 103 20.16 -15.33 -36.05
C PRO A 103 19.71 -16.09 -37.31
N GLU A 104 20.03 -15.52 -38.47
CA GLU A 104 19.72 -16.15 -39.76
C GLU A 104 20.37 -17.54 -39.88
N GLY A 105 19.63 -18.50 -40.43
CA GLY A 105 20.08 -19.88 -40.60
C GLY A 105 19.92 -20.79 -39.37
N ILE A 106 19.65 -20.24 -38.18
CA ILE A 106 19.37 -21.04 -36.99
C ILE A 106 17.91 -21.48 -37.00
N ARG A 107 17.68 -22.79 -37.03
CA ARG A 107 16.36 -23.41 -36.92
C ARG A 107 16.24 -24.13 -35.60
N ILE A 108 15.30 -23.71 -34.77
CA ILE A 108 14.94 -24.38 -33.51
C ILE A 108 13.55 -24.99 -33.65
N GLU A 109 13.33 -26.11 -32.96
CA GLU A 109 11.99 -26.66 -32.81
C GLU A 109 11.09 -25.74 -31.99
N GLN A 110 9.77 -25.89 -32.14
CA GLN A 110 8.82 -25.15 -31.32
C GLN A 110 9.01 -25.50 -29.85
N VAL A 111 9.21 -24.47 -29.02
CA VAL A 111 9.37 -24.63 -27.59
C VAL A 111 8.01 -24.58 -26.90
N LYS A 112 7.65 -25.67 -26.24
CA LYS A 112 6.33 -25.88 -25.59
C LYS A 112 6.41 -26.51 -24.20
N ASN A 113 7.58 -26.97 -23.79
CA ASN A 113 7.80 -27.66 -22.52
C ASN A 113 9.28 -27.67 -22.15
N TYR A 114 9.59 -28.24 -20.98
CA TYR A 114 10.95 -28.41 -20.46
C TYR A 114 11.95 -29.04 -21.45
N LYS A 115 11.55 -30.11 -22.16
CA LYS A 115 12.45 -30.83 -23.07
C LYS A 115 12.84 -29.96 -24.26
N THR A 116 11.84 -29.37 -24.90
CA THR A 116 12.04 -28.51 -26.10
C THR A 116 12.79 -27.22 -25.76
N PHE A 117 12.53 -26.61 -24.59
CA PHE A 117 13.31 -25.46 -24.13
C PHE A 117 14.77 -25.84 -23.86
N THR A 118 15.03 -26.99 -23.21
CA THR A 118 16.39 -27.48 -22.96
C THR A 118 17.17 -27.71 -24.25
N ASN A 119 16.53 -28.36 -25.24
CA ASN A 119 17.14 -28.61 -26.55
C ASN A 119 17.50 -27.30 -27.26
N MET A 120 16.60 -26.30 -27.20
CA MET A 120 16.82 -24.99 -27.78
C MET A 120 18.00 -24.27 -27.10
N VAL A 121 18.03 -24.22 -25.77
CA VAL A 121 19.13 -23.55 -25.03
C VAL A 121 20.46 -24.23 -25.33
N LYS A 122 20.50 -25.56 -25.30
CA LYS A 122 21.69 -26.34 -25.66
C LYS A 122 22.17 -26.02 -27.08
N THR A 123 21.25 -25.95 -28.05
CA THR A 123 21.60 -25.64 -29.45
C THR A 123 22.22 -24.25 -29.57
N LEU A 124 21.69 -23.25 -28.85
CA LEU A 124 22.27 -21.91 -28.84
C LEU A 124 23.66 -21.90 -28.20
N ASP A 125 23.83 -22.60 -27.08
CA ASP A 125 25.08 -22.75 -26.35
C ASP A 125 26.17 -23.44 -27.19
N ASP A 126 25.85 -24.55 -27.85
CA ASP A 126 26.74 -25.29 -28.77
C ASP A 126 27.21 -24.40 -29.95
N LEU A 127 26.41 -23.39 -30.34
CA LEU A 127 26.74 -22.39 -31.36
C LEU A 127 27.45 -21.13 -30.82
N GLY A 128 27.72 -21.11 -29.51
CA GLY A 128 28.36 -20.02 -28.78
C GLY A 128 27.48 -18.79 -28.57
N TYR A 129 26.16 -18.93 -28.66
CA TYR A 129 25.22 -17.85 -28.34
C TYR A 129 24.88 -17.85 -26.84
N LYS A 130 24.69 -16.65 -26.31
CA LYS A 130 24.31 -16.37 -24.94
C LYS A 130 22.87 -15.88 -24.90
N LEU A 131 21.99 -16.60 -24.21
CA LEU A 131 20.57 -16.27 -24.12
C LEU A 131 20.28 -15.46 -22.84
N ILE A 132 19.76 -14.25 -22.98
CA ILE A 132 19.43 -13.38 -21.83
C ILE A 132 17.91 -13.19 -21.76
N LEU A 133 17.30 -13.70 -20.70
CA LEU A 133 15.86 -13.60 -20.44
C LEU A 133 15.59 -12.43 -19.49
N LEU A 134 14.95 -11.37 -19.98
CA LEU A 134 14.44 -10.28 -19.15
C LEU A 134 12.98 -10.55 -18.81
N ILE A 135 12.70 -10.82 -17.54
CA ILE A 135 11.35 -11.19 -17.07
C ILE A 135 10.82 -10.13 -16.10
N ASN A 136 9.87 -9.33 -16.57
CA ASN A 136 9.19 -8.34 -15.74
C ASN A 136 8.10 -9.02 -14.90
N GLU A 137 7.88 -8.49 -13.69
CA GLU A 137 6.85 -8.94 -12.75
C GLU A 137 6.95 -10.44 -12.39
N PHE A 138 8.18 -10.92 -12.17
CA PHE A 138 8.44 -12.31 -11.77
C PHE A 138 7.77 -12.69 -10.45
N ASP A 139 7.40 -11.72 -9.60
CA ASP A 139 6.60 -11.93 -8.37
C ASP A 139 5.31 -12.73 -8.59
N LYS A 140 4.80 -12.76 -9.82
CA LYS A 140 3.59 -13.50 -10.19
C LYS A 140 3.83 -15.01 -10.28
N ILE A 141 5.04 -15.45 -10.63
CA ILE A 141 5.34 -16.88 -10.83
C ILE A 141 5.28 -17.65 -9.50
N PRO A 142 5.98 -17.26 -8.42
CA PRO A 142 5.95 -18.03 -7.16
C PRO A 142 4.58 -18.04 -6.48
N LYS A 143 3.66 -17.17 -6.91
CA LYS A 143 2.28 -17.09 -6.40
C LYS A 143 1.30 -17.96 -7.19
N ASN A 144 1.70 -18.48 -8.35
CA ASN A 144 0.87 -19.32 -9.19
C ASN A 144 1.14 -20.81 -8.88
N GLU A 145 0.06 -21.55 -8.60
CA GLU A 145 0.10 -22.96 -8.17
C GLU A 145 0.63 -23.93 -9.23
N ASP A 146 0.62 -23.56 -10.52
CA ASP A 146 1.20 -24.36 -11.59
C ASP A 146 2.74 -24.37 -11.55
N PHE A 147 3.36 -23.35 -10.96
CA PHE A 147 4.82 -23.22 -10.88
C PHE A 147 5.35 -23.76 -9.55
N LYS A 148 5.63 -25.05 -9.53
CA LYS A 148 6.10 -25.80 -8.35
C LYS A 148 7.62 -25.81 -8.21
N VAL A 149 8.11 -26.43 -7.12
CA VAL A 149 9.55 -26.59 -6.81
C VAL A 149 10.36 -27.12 -8.02
N ASP A 150 9.79 -28.07 -8.77
CA ASP A 150 10.46 -28.69 -9.92
C ASP A 150 10.74 -27.69 -11.04
N PHE A 151 9.85 -26.71 -11.27
CA PHE A 151 10.07 -25.66 -12.25
C PHE A 151 11.27 -24.78 -11.89
N PHE A 152 11.36 -24.35 -10.63
CA PHE A 152 12.49 -23.53 -10.17
C PHE A 152 13.80 -24.32 -10.15
N SER A 153 13.74 -25.59 -9.75
CA SER A 153 14.88 -26.50 -9.80
C SER A 153 15.38 -26.69 -11.24
N TYR A 154 14.45 -26.81 -12.19
CA TYR A 154 14.74 -26.86 -13.61
C TYR A 154 15.42 -25.57 -14.11
N LEU A 155 14.85 -24.39 -13.83
CA LEU A 155 15.44 -23.12 -14.24
C LEU A 155 16.87 -22.95 -13.69
N ARG A 156 17.11 -23.35 -12.44
CA ARG A 156 18.46 -23.37 -11.85
C ARG A 156 19.39 -24.30 -12.61
N ALA A 157 18.94 -25.52 -12.90
CA ALA A 157 19.76 -26.52 -13.60
C ALA A 157 20.15 -26.03 -15.00
N ILE A 158 19.24 -25.38 -15.72
CA ILE A 158 19.50 -24.79 -17.04
C ILE A 158 20.48 -23.63 -16.95
N ALA A 159 20.27 -22.67 -16.03
CA ALA A 159 21.13 -21.50 -15.86
C ALA A 159 22.56 -21.83 -15.37
N ASN A 160 22.74 -22.95 -14.67
CA ASN A 160 24.06 -23.39 -14.24
C ASN A 160 24.81 -24.20 -15.31
N ARG A 161 24.09 -24.76 -16.30
CA ARG A 161 24.65 -25.71 -17.27
C ARG A 161 25.02 -25.06 -18.59
N TYR A 162 24.30 -24.03 -19.01
CA TYR A 162 24.42 -23.39 -20.32
C TYR A 162 24.58 -21.88 -20.16
N ASP A 163 25.03 -21.20 -21.21
CA ASP A 163 25.14 -19.74 -21.25
C ASP A 163 23.78 -19.04 -21.40
N ILE A 164 22.99 -19.14 -20.33
CA ILE A 164 21.70 -18.47 -20.18
C ILE A 164 21.63 -17.72 -18.86
N ALA A 165 21.21 -16.45 -18.91
CA ALA A 165 20.98 -15.64 -17.72
C ALA A 165 19.55 -15.12 -17.64
N LEU A 166 19.02 -15.11 -16.41
CA LEU A 166 17.74 -14.52 -16.07
C LEU A 166 17.98 -13.15 -15.41
N ILE A 167 17.38 -12.10 -15.98
CA ILE A 167 17.25 -10.78 -15.37
C ILE A 167 15.78 -10.59 -15.01
N ILE A 168 15.46 -10.75 -13.73
CA ILE A 168 14.08 -10.72 -13.24
C ILE A 168 13.81 -9.44 -12.46
N SER A 169 12.56 -8.99 -12.44
CA SER A 169 12.13 -7.91 -11.52
C SER A 169 11.15 -8.40 -10.47
N THR A 170 11.39 -8.05 -9.21
CA THR A 170 10.51 -8.40 -8.08
C THR A 170 10.25 -7.21 -7.15
N GLN A 171 9.14 -7.26 -6.42
CA GLN A 171 8.81 -6.29 -5.38
C GLN A 171 9.58 -6.56 -4.08
N LYS A 172 9.72 -7.83 -3.73
CA LYS A 172 10.42 -8.29 -2.53
C LYS A 172 11.51 -9.30 -2.90
N ASP A 173 12.29 -9.69 -1.91
CA ASP A 173 13.19 -10.82 -2.05
C ASP A 173 12.41 -12.08 -2.44
N LEU A 174 12.97 -12.91 -3.32
CA LEU A 174 12.30 -14.14 -3.78
C LEU A 174 11.96 -15.08 -2.62
N GLU A 175 12.80 -15.11 -1.60
CA GLU A 175 12.56 -15.86 -0.36
C GLU A 175 11.27 -15.41 0.34
N ASP A 176 10.97 -14.09 0.34
CA ASP A 176 9.77 -13.53 0.96
C ASP A 176 8.49 -13.74 0.12
N LEU A 177 8.64 -14.10 -1.15
CA LEU A 177 7.54 -14.26 -2.12
C LEU A 177 7.11 -15.71 -2.31
N SER A 178 7.90 -16.62 -1.75
CA SER A 178 7.79 -18.05 -1.98
C SER A 178 6.75 -18.69 -1.06
N GLN A 179 6.01 -19.65 -1.58
CA GLN A 179 5.20 -20.54 -0.76
C GLN A 179 6.11 -21.28 0.25
N PRO A 180 5.59 -21.72 1.41
CA PRO A 180 6.39 -22.43 2.41
C PRO A 180 7.20 -23.61 1.83
N ASP A 181 6.63 -24.33 0.86
CA ASP A 181 7.28 -25.47 0.19
C ASP A 181 8.39 -25.06 -0.80
N LEU A 182 8.42 -23.78 -1.20
CA LEU A 182 9.48 -23.17 -2.03
C LEU A 182 10.60 -22.55 -1.16
N LEU A 183 10.38 -22.36 0.14
CA LEU A 183 11.40 -21.85 1.06
C LEU A 183 12.56 -22.84 1.14
N GLY A 184 13.76 -22.38 0.79
CA GLY A 184 14.96 -23.21 0.70
C GLY A 184 15.26 -23.76 -0.70
N SER A 185 14.45 -23.42 -1.71
CA SER A 185 14.80 -23.72 -3.10
C SER A 185 16.17 -23.11 -3.45
N PRO A 186 17.15 -23.92 -3.89
CA PRO A 186 18.45 -23.41 -4.28
C PRO A 186 18.35 -22.40 -5.44
N PHE A 187 17.24 -22.37 -6.20
CA PHE A 187 17.06 -21.44 -7.31
C PHE A 187 17.30 -19.98 -6.90
N PHE A 188 16.85 -19.54 -5.72
CA PHE A 188 17.00 -18.14 -5.33
C PHE A 188 18.45 -17.71 -5.07
N ASN A 189 19.32 -18.67 -4.74
CA ASN A 189 20.74 -18.43 -4.46
C ASN A 189 21.60 -18.17 -5.71
N ILE A 190 21.06 -18.33 -6.93
CA ILE A 190 21.84 -18.06 -8.16
C ILE A 190 21.83 -16.58 -8.56
N PHE A 191 20.99 -15.75 -7.92
CA PHE A 191 20.78 -14.37 -8.34
C PHE A 191 21.68 -13.39 -7.59
N THR A 192 22.39 -12.57 -8.35
CA THR A 192 22.93 -11.31 -7.83
C THR A 192 21.79 -10.32 -7.64
N GLN A 193 21.68 -9.73 -6.45
CA GLN A 193 20.60 -8.80 -6.14
C GLN A 193 21.00 -7.35 -6.45
N ILE A 194 20.17 -6.66 -7.23
CA ILE A 194 20.25 -5.21 -7.42
C ILE A 194 18.98 -4.58 -6.81
N ARG A 195 19.16 -3.89 -5.68
CA ARG A 195 18.05 -3.21 -5.00
C ARG A 195 17.87 -1.80 -5.54
N LEU A 196 16.72 -1.52 -6.14
CA LEU A 196 16.31 -0.20 -6.58
C LEU A 196 15.65 0.53 -5.40
N GLY A 197 16.36 1.54 -4.90
CA GLY A 197 15.81 2.52 -3.97
C GLY A 197 15.43 3.82 -4.67
N LEU A 198 15.32 4.88 -3.88
CA LEU A 198 15.17 6.25 -4.39
C LEU A 198 16.30 6.61 -5.38
N PHE A 199 16.06 7.66 -6.16
CA PHE A 199 17.14 8.26 -6.95
C PHE A 199 18.22 8.85 -6.06
N GLN A 200 19.43 8.90 -6.60
CA GLN A 200 20.44 9.83 -6.10
C GLN A 200 20.01 11.27 -6.42
N LYS A 201 20.50 12.24 -5.64
CA LYS A 201 20.12 13.65 -5.81
C LYS A 201 20.36 14.14 -7.24
N GLU A 202 21.49 13.79 -7.84
CA GLU A 202 21.82 14.16 -9.24
C GLU A 202 20.86 13.55 -10.26
N GLU A 203 20.43 12.30 -10.07
CA GLU A 203 19.45 11.64 -10.95
C GLU A 203 18.09 12.32 -10.88
N ALA A 204 17.66 12.69 -9.67
CA ALA A 204 16.43 13.44 -9.46
C ALA A 204 16.50 14.84 -10.10
N LEU A 205 17.62 15.56 -9.93
CA LEU A 205 17.82 16.86 -10.56
C LEU A 205 17.79 16.77 -12.09
N ASN A 206 18.40 15.74 -12.68
CA ASN A 206 18.35 15.51 -14.13
C ASN A 206 16.92 15.24 -14.62
N LEU A 207 16.13 14.46 -13.88
CA LEU A 207 14.72 14.25 -14.19
C LEU A 207 13.92 15.55 -14.08
N ILE A 208 14.20 16.42 -13.10
CA ILE A 208 13.46 17.67 -12.85
C ILE A 208 13.78 18.78 -13.87
N THR A 209 15.05 18.92 -14.25
CA THR A 209 15.54 20.07 -15.03
C THR A 209 15.67 19.74 -16.52
N GLY A 210 16.07 18.52 -16.87
CA GLY A 210 16.31 18.15 -18.27
C GLY A 210 15.09 18.35 -19.18
N PRO A 211 13.93 17.74 -18.86
CA PRO A 211 12.74 17.88 -19.70
C PRO A 211 12.12 19.28 -19.67
N SER A 212 12.13 19.94 -18.51
CA SER A 212 11.53 21.27 -18.32
C SER A 212 12.30 22.36 -19.07
N THR A 213 13.63 22.35 -19.00
CA THR A 213 14.51 23.27 -19.75
C THR A 213 14.40 23.05 -21.26
N LYS A 214 14.29 21.80 -21.71
CA LYS A 214 14.09 21.48 -23.13
C LYS A 214 12.79 22.04 -23.71
N GLU A 215 11.72 22.07 -22.92
CA GLU A 215 10.43 22.66 -23.33
C GLU A 215 10.34 24.18 -23.07
N GLY A 216 11.40 24.80 -22.53
CA GLY A 216 11.48 26.25 -22.32
C GLY A 216 10.80 26.78 -21.05
N ILE A 217 10.55 25.91 -20.08
CA ILE A 217 10.05 26.27 -18.73
C ILE A 217 11.04 25.69 -17.70
N PRO A 218 12.22 26.31 -17.49
CA PRO A 218 13.24 25.82 -16.56
C PRO A 218 12.74 25.66 -15.12
N PHE A 219 13.16 24.58 -14.45
CA PHE A 219 12.76 24.23 -13.07
C PHE A 219 13.88 24.35 -12.03
N GLU A 220 15.02 24.93 -12.39
CA GLU A 220 16.22 25.06 -11.55
C GLU A 220 15.88 25.70 -10.19
N GLU A 221 15.06 26.75 -10.20
CA GLU A 221 14.59 27.47 -8.99
C GLU A 221 13.55 26.69 -8.18
N ASP A 222 12.84 25.73 -8.79
CA ASP A 222 11.78 24.95 -8.12
C ASP A 222 12.29 23.61 -7.56
N THR A 223 13.57 23.27 -7.81
CA THR A 223 14.14 21.97 -7.43
C THR A 223 14.00 21.67 -5.94
N GLU A 224 14.23 22.65 -5.06
CA GLU A 224 14.08 22.47 -3.61
C GLU A 224 12.62 22.19 -3.23
N PHE A 225 11.67 22.91 -3.81
CA PHE A 225 10.23 22.68 -3.60
C PHE A 225 9.83 21.27 -4.03
N ILE A 226 10.30 20.80 -5.19
CA ILE A 226 10.00 19.47 -5.71
C ILE A 226 10.60 18.40 -4.80
N LEU A 227 11.89 18.50 -4.48
CA LEU A 227 12.59 17.51 -3.65
C LEU A 227 12.03 17.45 -2.22
N LYS A 228 11.57 18.57 -1.67
CA LYS A 228 10.93 18.61 -0.34
C LYS A 228 9.60 17.85 -0.32
N ASN A 229 8.77 18.00 -1.35
CA ASN A 229 7.40 17.46 -1.37
C ASN A 229 7.28 16.07 -2.03
N ALA A 230 8.11 15.77 -3.02
CA ALA A 230 8.15 14.46 -3.69
C ALA A 230 9.29 13.55 -3.20
N GLY A 231 10.28 14.11 -2.51
CA GLY A 231 11.49 13.40 -2.14
C GLY A 231 12.34 13.05 -3.36
N LEU A 232 13.08 11.94 -3.25
CA LEU A 232 13.88 11.37 -4.34
C LEU A 232 13.17 10.21 -5.05
N PHE A 233 11.85 10.13 -4.93
CA PHE A 233 11.06 9.04 -5.50
C PHE A 233 10.70 9.36 -6.96
N PRO A 234 11.18 8.61 -7.97
CA PRO A 234 11.04 8.98 -9.38
C PRO A 234 9.60 9.26 -9.81
N PHE A 235 8.66 8.41 -9.36
CA PHE A 235 7.24 8.54 -9.69
C PHE A 235 6.61 9.82 -9.13
N PHE A 236 6.82 10.14 -7.85
CA PHE A 236 6.26 11.35 -7.25
C PHE A 236 6.91 12.62 -7.80
N ILE A 237 8.21 12.56 -8.14
CA ILE A 237 8.88 13.66 -8.85
C ILE A 237 8.16 13.93 -10.17
N GLN A 238 7.86 12.90 -10.97
CA GLN A 238 7.14 13.08 -12.23
C GLN A 238 5.74 13.68 -12.04
N ILE A 239 4.97 13.22 -11.05
CA ILE A 239 3.64 13.79 -10.78
C ILE A 239 3.77 15.27 -10.42
N LEU A 240 4.66 15.61 -9.49
CA LEU A 240 4.80 17.00 -9.04
C LEU A 240 5.34 17.91 -10.15
N CYS A 241 6.29 17.44 -10.94
CA CYS A 241 6.80 18.16 -12.11
C CYS A 241 5.71 18.38 -13.16
N HIS A 242 4.83 17.40 -13.36
CA HIS A 242 3.68 17.53 -14.27
C HIS A 242 2.77 18.68 -13.87
N GLU A 243 2.33 18.69 -12.61
CA GLU A 243 1.42 19.72 -12.09
C GLU A 243 2.07 21.11 -12.11
N LEU A 244 3.35 21.19 -11.74
CA LEU A 244 4.12 22.44 -11.81
C LEU A 244 4.25 22.95 -13.26
N PHE A 245 4.47 22.05 -14.21
CA PHE A 245 4.63 22.41 -15.62
C PHE A 245 3.32 22.94 -16.20
N GLU A 246 2.19 22.27 -15.95
CA GLU A 246 0.88 22.77 -16.39
C GLU A 246 0.54 24.11 -15.72
N TYR A 247 0.90 24.30 -14.46
CA TYR A 247 0.69 25.59 -13.80
C TYR A 247 1.50 26.70 -14.47
N LYS A 248 2.82 26.56 -14.56
CA LYS A 248 3.71 27.59 -15.15
C LYS A 248 3.38 27.87 -16.61
N LYS A 249 3.02 26.85 -17.39
CA LYS A 249 2.60 27.00 -18.79
C LYS A 249 1.38 27.91 -18.94
N ASN A 250 0.47 27.94 -17.96
CA ASN A 250 -0.74 28.75 -17.98
C ASN A 250 -0.61 30.10 -17.25
N HIS A 251 0.54 30.41 -16.65
CA HIS A 251 0.77 31.61 -15.81
C HIS A 251 2.10 32.30 -16.17
N ASP A 252 2.34 32.53 -17.46
CA ASP A 252 3.52 33.26 -17.97
C ASP A 252 4.87 32.75 -17.42
N ARG A 253 4.95 31.43 -17.16
CA ARG A 253 6.13 30.73 -16.61
C ARG A 253 6.56 31.18 -15.21
N LYS A 254 5.73 31.97 -14.53
CA LYS A 254 5.98 32.44 -13.17
C LYS A 254 5.18 31.63 -12.16
N ILE A 255 5.70 31.57 -10.94
CA ILE A 255 5.00 30.95 -9.83
C ILE A 255 5.29 31.74 -8.54
N GLY A 256 4.24 32.04 -7.80
CA GLY A 256 4.32 32.59 -6.45
C GLY A 256 3.95 31.52 -5.42
N GLN A 257 3.95 31.90 -4.14
CA GLN A 257 3.62 30.98 -3.05
C GLN A 257 2.22 30.37 -3.19
N GLU A 258 1.24 31.15 -3.65
CA GLU A 258 -0.12 30.65 -3.90
C GLU A 258 -0.15 29.61 -5.03
N GLY A 259 0.63 29.81 -6.09
CA GLY A 259 0.74 28.85 -7.18
C GLY A 259 1.35 27.52 -6.73
N TYR A 260 2.39 27.57 -5.88
CA TYR A 260 2.95 26.36 -5.27
C TYR A 260 1.91 25.60 -4.44
N ASN A 261 1.06 26.30 -3.68
CA ASN A 261 0.00 25.66 -2.91
C ASN A 261 -1.02 24.96 -3.82
N GLN A 262 -1.46 25.61 -4.91
CA GLN A 262 -2.39 25.01 -5.88
C GLN A 262 -1.78 23.77 -6.58
N VAL A 263 -0.48 23.82 -6.90
CA VAL A 263 0.25 22.67 -7.45
C VAL A 263 0.30 21.52 -6.44
N LEU A 264 0.55 21.81 -5.16
CA LEU A 264 0.56 20.78 -4.11
C LEU A 264 -0.82 20.16 -3.88
N GLU A 265 -1.90 20.92 -3.98
CA GLU A 265 -3.26 20.38 -3.88
C GLU A 265 -3.55 19.35 -4.99
N LYS A 266 -3.16 19.65 -6.23
CA LYS A 266 -3.32 18.70 -7.35
C LYS A 266 -2.41 17.48 -7.19
N PHE A 267 -1.15 17.70 -6.81
CA PHE A 267 -0.22 16.61 -6.50
C PHE A 267 -0.77 15.70 -5.40
N TRP A 268 -1.33 16.28 -4.34
CA TRP A 268 -1.93 15.54 -3.23
C TRP A 268 -3.05 14.61 -3.70
N VAL A 269 -3.97 15.12 -4.53
CA VAL A 269 -5.10 14.31 -5.05
C VAL A 269 -4.60 13.05 -5.76
N GLU A 270 -3.58 13.17 -6.62
CA GLU A 270 -3.02 12.03 -7.32
C GLU A 270 -2.19 11.12 -6.37
N ALA A 271 -1.25 11.70 -5.62
CA ALA A 271 -0.31 10.98 -4.76
C ALA A 271 -0.99 10.26 -3.60
N ASN A 272 -2.08 10.80 -3.05
CA ASN A 272 -2.77 10.25 -1.88
C ASN A 272 -3.28 8.82 -2.11
N SER A 273 -3.72 8.50 -3.33
CA SER A 273 -4.15 7.14 -3.69
C SER A 273 -3.01 6.11 -3.55
N TYR A 274 -1.80 6.49 -3.97
CA TYR A 274 -0.60 5.66 -3.86
C TYR A 274 -0.08 5.59 -2.43
N PHE A 275 -0.14 6.71 -1.70
CA PHE A 275 0.21 6.73 -0.27
C PHE A 275 -0.68 5.80 0.55
N ASP A 276 -1.99 5.76 0.28
CA ASP A 276 -2.92 4.82 0.91
C ASP A 276 -2.57 3.36 0.59
N HIS A 277 -2.21 3.06 -0.67
CA HIS A 277 -1.75 1.72 -1.04
C HIS A 277 -0.47 1.33 -0.29
N PHE A 278 0.53 2.22 -0.23
CA PHE A 278 1.76 1.99 0.53
C PHE A 278 1.46 1.79 2.01
N TRP A 279 0.61 2.65 2.58
CA TRP A 279 0.21 2.57 3.98
C TRP A 279 -0.44 1.23 4.33
N LYS A 280 -1.32 0.72 3.47
CA LYS A 280 -1.96 -0.58 3.65
C LYS A 280 -0.96 -1.73 3.62
N SER A 281 0.11 -1.61 2.82
CA SER A 281 1.14 -2.64 2.68
C SER A 281 2.07 -2.77 3.90
N PHE A 282 2.19 -1.73 4.73
CA PHE A 282 3.07 -1.75 5.91
C PHE A 282 2.52 -2.58 7.06
N SER A 283 3.41 -3.31 7.71
CA SER A 283 3.17 -3.94 9.00
C SER A 283 2.86 -2.89 10.08
N GLN A 284 2.23 -3.33 11.18
CA GLN A 284 1.94 -2.41 12.30
C GLN A 284 3.23 -1.81 12.89
N GLU A 285 4.32 -2.58 12.93
CA GLU A 285 5.60 -2.07 13.43
C GLU A 285 6.21 -1.00 12.54
N GLU A 286 6.14 -1.17 11.22
CA GLU A 286 6.58 -0.17 10.25
C GLU A 286 5.75 1.11 10.39
N LYS A 287 4.42 0.98 10.51
CA LYS A 287 3.51 2.12 10.73
C LYS A 287 3.85 2.90 11.99
N ASP A 288 4.10 2.20 13.10
CA ASP A 288 4.47 2.82 14.37
C ASP A 288 5.78 3.61 14.25
N VAL A 289 6.80 3.05 13.58
CA VAL A 289 8.09 3.74 13.34
C VAL A 289 7.90 4.97 12.44
N LEU A 290 7.12 4.86 11.35
CA LEU A 290 6.84 5.98 10.45
C LEU A 290 6.09 7.11 11.16
N ILE A 291 5.14 6.78 12.04
CA ILE A 291 4.42 7.72 12.89
C ILE A 291 5.38 8.43 13.86
N GLU A 292 6.23 7.68 14.56
CA GLU A 292 7.19 8.23 15.52
C GLU A 292 8.14 9.23 14.83
N ILE A 293 8.69 8.86 13.66
CA ILE A 293 9.55 9.74 12.86
C ILE A 293 8.77 10.96 12.35
N SER A 294 7.55 10.78 11.88
CA SER A 294 6.71 11.89 11.38
C SER A 294 6.43 12.92 12.47
N MET A 295 6.27 12.50 13.72
CA MET A 295 6.11 13.40 14.87
C MET A 295 7.43 14.03 15.37
N GLY A 296 8.58 13.68 14.80
CA GLY A 296 9.88 14.09 15.34
C GLY A 296 10.22 13.42 16.67
N LYS A 297 9.57 12.31 17.02
CA LYS A 297 9.84 11.54 18.24
C LYS A 297 11.05 10.63 18.03
N LYS A 298 11.78 10.35 19.11
CA LYS A 298 12.84 9.34 19.09
C LYS A 298 12.21 7.96 18.97
N VAL A 299 12.62 7.20 17.96
CA VAL A 299 12.11 5.85 17.75
C VAL A 299 12.47 4.95 18.93
N LYS A 300 11.52 4.12 19.39
CA LYS A 300 11.72 3.19 20.51
C LYS A 300 12.92 2.25 20.29
N LYS A 301 13.59 1.89 21.39
CA LYS A 301 14.70 0.90 21.36
C LYS A 301 14.19 -0.42 20.77
N GLY A 302 15.06 -1.13 20.04
CA GLY A 302 14.74 -2.44 19.42
C GLY A 302 14.21 -2.38 17.98
N LYS A 303 13.91 -1.20 17.42
CA LYS A 303 13.38 -1.06 16.04
C LYS A 303 14.44 -0.83 14.94
N LYS A 304 15.71 -1.17 15.20
CA LYS A 304 16.81 -0.94 14.24
C LYS A 304 16.62 -1.69 12.91
N SER A 305 16.14 -2.94 12.96
CA SER A 305 15.86 -3.76 11.78
C SER A 305 14.76 -3.15 10.91
N VAL A 306 13.67 -2.70 11.53
CA VAL A 306 12.52 -2.05 10.87
C VAL A 306 12.96 -0.76 10.18
N ILE A 307 13.74 0.08 10.87
CA ILE A 307 14.30 1.31 10.28
C ILE A 307 15.18 0.99 9.07
N ARG A 308 16.05 -0.02 9.19
CA ARG A 308 16.94 -0.43 8.08
C ARG A 308 16.12 -0.88 6.86
N ASN A 309 15.07 -1.68 7.07
CA ASN A 309 14.19 -2.13 6.00
C ASN A 309 13.46 -0.94 5.34
N LEU A 310 12.86 -0.05 6.13
CA LEU A 310 12.19 1.16 5.62
C LEU A 310 13.16 2.12 4.87
N LYS A 311 14.43 2.18 5.27
CA LYS A 311 15.48 2.91 4.53
C LYS A 311 15.79 2.24 3.19
N GLN A 312 15.95 0.92 3.17
CA GLN A 312 16.20 0.16 1.94
C GLN A 312 15.05 0.30 0.95
N LYS A 313 13.80 0.31 1.44
CA LYS A 313 12.60 0.57 0.65
C LYS A 313 12.45 2.03 0.18
N GLY A 314 13.17 2.96 0.81
CA GLY A 314 13.15 4.37 0.43
C GLY A 314 12.08 5.23 1.11
N TYR A 315 11.43 4.75 2.18
CA TYR A 315 10.46 5.59 2.93
C TYR A 315 11.11 6.47 4.00
N ILE A 316 12.33 6.12 4.41
CA ILE A 316 13.12 6.88 5.39
C ILE A 316 14.46 7.28 4.75
N THR A 317 14.84 8.54 4.92
CA THR A 317 16.18 9.05 4.61
C THR A 317 16.91 9.46 5.88
N THR A 318 18.23 9.69 5.81
CA THR A 318 19.04 10.21 6.91
C THR A 318 19.59 11.58 6.54
N VAL A 319 19.17 12.61 7.27
CA VAL A 319 19.64 13.98 7.07
C VAL A 319 20.22 14.46 8.39
N ASN A 320 21.48 14.91 8.38
CA ASN A 320 22.20 15.37 9.57
C ASN A 320 22.16 14.36 10.74
N GLY A 321 22.31 13.07 10.41
CA GLY A 321 22.28 11.97 11.38
C GLY A 321 20.89 11.63 11.95
N ARG A 322 19.82 12.29 11.49
CA ARG A 322 18.44 12.02 11.91
C ARG A 322 17.64 11.34 10.82
N ASN A 323 16.83 10.36 11.20
CA ASN A 323 15.89 9.73 10.28
C ASN A 323 14.74 10.70 9.98
N GLN A 324 14.40 10.83 8.70
CA GLN A 324 13.28 11.64 8.24
C GLN A 324 12.47 10.84 7.21
N ILE A 325 11.18 11.16 7.09
CA ILE A 325 10.35 10.63 6.01
C ILE A 325 10.89 11.16 4.68
N PHE A 326 10.82 10.35 3.62
CA PHE A 326 11.41 10.70 2.33
C PHE A 326 10.83 11.98 1.69
N SER A 327 9.61 12.38 2.07
CA SER A 327 8.95 13.59 1.59
C SER A 327 8.02 14.21 2.63
N ASP A 328 7.84 15.53 2.56
CA ASP A 328 6.95 16.28 3.45
C ASP A 328 5.47 15.95 3.20
N THR A 329 5.09 15.73 1.95
CA THR A 329 3.70 15.38 1.61
C THR A 329 3.34 14.00 2.15
N PHE A 330 4.23 13.00 2.04
CA PHE A 330 3.98 11.70 2.65
C PHE A 330 4.00 11.75 4.18
N ARG A 331 4.86 12.59 4.78
CA ARG A 331 4.82 12.86 6.22
C ARG A 331 3.47 13.42 6.64
N GLN A 332 2.92 14.38 5.91
CA GLN A 332 1.62 14.98 6.20
C GLN A 332 0.50 13.92 6.10
N PHE A 333 0.53 13.08 5.07
CA PHE A 333 -0.37 11.94 4.92
C PHE A 333 -0.39 11.01 6.16
N ILE A 334 0.78 10.68 6.71
CA ILE A 334 0.88 9.83 7.91
C ILE A 334 0.24 10.51 9.13
N LEU A 335 0.49 11.81 9.30
CA LEU A 335 -0.05 12.59 10.42
C LEU A 335 -1.57 12.69 10.37
N ASP A 336 -2.13 12.88 9.17
CA ASP A 336 -3.59 12.95 8.96
C ASP A 336 -4.26 11.61 9.30
N HIS A 337 -3.70 10.49 8.82
CA HIS A 337 -4.17 9.14 9.15
C HIS A 337 -4.18 8.86 10.65
N GLN A 338 -3.14 9.31 11.36
CA GLN A 338 -3.12 9.16 12.81
C GLN A 338 -4.12 10.07 13.52
N GLY A 339 -4.33 11.29 13.02
CA GLY A 339 -5.37 12.19 13.50
C GLY A 339 -6.76 11.54 13.41
N GLU A 340 -7.05 10.82 12.33
CA GLU A 340 -8.30 10.08 12.17
C GLU A 340 -8.40 8.86 13.09
N ILE A 341 -7.34 8.07 13.22
CA ILE A 341 -7.30 6.91 14.11
C ILE A 341 -7.47 7.33 15.57
N SER A 342 -6.81 8.41 16.00
CA SER A 342 -6.92 8.92 17.37
C SER A 342 -8.32 9.48 17.67
N LYS A 343 -8.94 10.21 16.73
CA LYS A 343 -10.35 10.65 16.82
C LYS A 343 -11.29 9.44 16.93
N THR A 344 -11.03 8.37 16.19
CA THR A 344 -11.84 7.14 16.20
C THR A 344 -11.69 6.37 17.52
N LYS A 345 -10.45 6.18 18.01
CA LYS A 345 -10.19 5.55 19.32
C LYS A 345 -10.83 6.33 20.46
N ARG A 346 -10.73 7.66 20.47
CA ARG A 346 -11.37 8.51 21.49
C ARG A 346 -12.89 8.36 21.49
N LYS A 347 -13.53 8.32 20.31
CA LYS A 347 -14.97 8.05 20.17
C LYS A 347 -15.37 6.65 20.65
N SER A 348 -14.52 5.65 20.46
CA SER A 348 -14.75 4.28 20.94
C SER A 348 -14.64 4.22 22.47
N PHE A 349 -13.59 4.80 23.05
CA PHE A 349 -13.39 4.86 24.50
C PHE A 349 -14.53 5.57 25.24
N ILE A 350 -14.97 6.73 24.75
CA ILE A 350 -16.12 7.45 25.32
C ILE A 350 -17.37 6.56 25.34
N ALA A 351 -17.61 5.79 24.27
CA ALA A 351 -18.78 4.92 24.24
C ALA A 351 -18.69 3.71 25.18
N VAL A 352 -17.50 3.20 25.46
CA VAL A 352 -17.31 2.16 26.48
C VAL A 352 -17.60 2.73 27.87
N LEU A 353 -17.16 3.96 28.13
CA LEU A 353 -17.43 4.68 29.38
C LEU A 353 -18.93 4.93 29.57
N ASP A 354 -19.64 5.35 28.51
CA ASP A 354 -21.09 5.57 28.54
C ASP A 354 -21.85 4.27 28.89
N ILE A 355 -21.42 3.13 28.35
CA ILE A 355 -22.00 1.82 28.65
C ILE A 355 -21.75 1.45 30.12
N LEU A 356 -20.53 1.63 30.62
CA LEU A 356 -20.18 1.38 32.02
C LEU A 356 -21.00 2.24 33.00
N LEU A 357 -21.18 3.53 32.70
CA LEU A 357 -22.01 4.44 33.49
C LEU A 357 -23.47 3.96 33.57
N ILE A 358 -24.04 3.49 32.45
CA ILE A 358 -25.39 2.92 32.43
C ILE A 358 -25.48 1.69 33.33
N PHE A 359 -24.49 0.79 33.31
CA PHE A 359 -24.46 -0.39 34.18
C PHE A 359 -24.36 -0.03 35.65
N ILE A 360 -23.49 0.91 36.01
CA ILE A 360 -23.35 1.39 37.40
C ILE A 360 -24.68 1.98 37.87
N PHE A 361 -25.31 2.83 37.05
CA PHE A 361 -26.57 3.45 37.40
C PHE A 361 -27.70 2.44 37.56
N ALA A 362 -27.78 1.44 36.66
CA ALA A 362 -28.73 0.35 36.77
C ALA A 362 -28.52 -0.47 38.05
N PHE A 363 -27.27 -0.73 38.44
CA PHE A 363 -26.94 -1.48 39.65
C PHE A 363 -27.27 -0.70 40.92
N SER A 364 -26.91 0.59 40.99
CA SER A 364 -27.26 1.46 42.12
C SER A 364 -28.77 1.60 42.28
N PHE A 365 -29.50 1.76 41.18
CA PHE A 365 -30.96 1.78 41.18
C PHE A 365 -31.56 0.46 41.69
N PHE A 366 -30.99 -0.66 41.27
CA PHE A 366 -31.39 -2.00 41.72
C PHE A 366 -31.17 -2.20 43.23
N SER A 367 -30.02 -1.76 43.74
CA SER A 367 -29.72 -1.82 45.18
C SER A 367 -30.71 -1.00 46.00
N ILE A 368 -31.05 0.21 45.54
CA ILE A 368 -32.05 1.06 46.20
C ILE A 368 -33.42 0.37 46.20
N ILE A 369 -33.88 -0.14 45.05
CA ILE A 369 -35.18 -0.84 44.99
C ILE A 369 -35.19 -2.07 45.91
N SER A 370 -34.11 -2.85 45.95
CA SER A 370 -34.04 -4.07 46.76
C SER A 370 -34.13 -3.80 48.28
N TYR A 371 -33.71 -2.61 48.73
CA TYR A 371 -33.72 -2.23 50.14
C TYR A 371 -35.14 -1.96 50.69
N PHE A 372 -36.09 -1.57 49.83
CA PHE A 372 -37.41 -1.10 50.28
C PHE A 372 -38.52 -2.17 50.29
N PHE A 373 -38.28 -3.44 49.89
CA PHE A 373 -39.38 -4.40 49.66
C PHE A 373 -39.25 -5.79 50.34
N LYS A 374 -40.37 -6.29 50.89
CA LYS A 374 -40.54 -7.58 51.61
C LYS A 374 -40.72 -8.81 50.67
N PRO A 375 -40.44 -10.05 51.14
CA PRO A 375 -40.11 -11.22 50.30
C PRO A 375 -41.13 -11.68 49.23
N ASN A 376 -42.44 -11.44 49.39
CA ASN A 376 -43.45 -11.89 48.42
C ASN A 376 -43.58 -11.01 47.15
N THR A 377 -42.85 -9.91 47.06
CA THR A 377 -42.80 -9.03 45.86
C THR A 377 -41.69 -9.38 44.88
N LYS A 378 -40.84 -10.36 45.22
CA LYS A 378 -39.65 -10.74 44.42
C LYS A 378 -39.97 -11.20 42.99
N ILE A 379 -41.13 -11.83 42.76
CA ILE A 379 -41.53 -12.33 41.42
C ILE A 379 -41.93 -11.18 40.49
N ILE A 380 -42.66 -10.19 41.00
CA ILE A 380 -43.04 -8.98 40.24
C ILE A 380 -41.78 -8.16 39.92
N ILE A 381 -40.86 -8.06 40.89
CA ILE A 381 -39.57 -7.41 40.72
C ILE A 381 -38.74 -8.12 39.66
N LEU A 382 -38.69 -9.46 39.65
CA LEU A 382 -38.00 -10.24 38.59
C LEU A 382 -38.56 -9.95 37.20
N GLY A 383 -39.89 -9.81 37.05
CA GLY A 383 -40.53 -9.41 35.80
C GLY A 383 -40.15 -7.99 35.35
N LEU A 384 -40.10 -7.05 36.29
CA LEU A 384 -39.69 -5.66 36.02
C LEU A 384 -38.20 -5.56 35.67
N ILE A 385 -37.36 -6.39 36.28
CA ILE A 385 -35.93 -6.53 35.98
C ILE A 385 -35.73 -7.03 34.55
N VAL A 386 -36.46 -8.07 34.14
CA VAL A 386 -36.38 -8.60 32.77
C VAL A 386 -36.80 -7.52 31.76
N LEU A 387 -37.81 -6.72 32.07
CA LEU A 387 -38.25 -5.59 31.24
C LEU A 387 -37.20 -4.48 31.14
N ILE A 388 -36.56 -4.09 32.25
CA ILE A 388 -35.51 -3.07 32.27
C ILE A 388 -34.27 -3.56 31.52
N VAL A 389 -33.85 -4.81 31.74
CA VAL A 389 -32.72 -5.42 31.03
C VAL A 389 -33.02 -5.52 29.53
N ALA A 390 -34.21 -5.98 29.14
CA ALA A 390 -34.65 -6.01 27.75
C ALA A 390 -34.68 -4.60 27.12
N PHE A 391 -35.11 -3.59 27.88
CA PHE A 391 -35.14 -2.20 27.45
C PHE A 391 -33.72 -1.64 27.24
N VAL A 392 -32.80 -1.89 28.17
CA VAL A 392 -31.39 -1.48 28.08
C VAL A 392 -30.68 -2.18 26.92
N ILE A 393 -30.95 -3.46 26.69
CA ILE A 393 -30.43 -4.20 25.52
C ILE A 393 -30.99 -3.60 24.23
N ARG A 394 -32.30 -3.29 24.16
CA ARG A 394 -32.94 -2.70 22.98
C ARG A 394 -32.43 -1.28 22.70
N MET A 395 -32.20 -0.48 23.74
CA MET A 395 -31.53 0.82 23.66
C MET A 395 -30.10 0.71 23.15
N SER A 396 -29.32 -0.23 23.69
CA SER A 396 -27.94 -0.48 23.26
C SER A 396 -27.88 -0.92 21.79
N LEU A 397 -28.77 -1.81 21.36
CA LEU A 397 -28.89 -2.23 19.96
C LEU A 397 -29.36 -1.10 19.03
N PHE A 398 -30.22 -0.20 19.50
CA PHE A 398 -30.65 0.98 18.75
C PHE A 398 -29.50 1.97 18.55
N PHE A 399 -28.73 2.27 19.61
CA PHE A 399 -27.53 3.10 19.51
C PHE A 399 -26.47 2.48 18.60
N PHE A 400 -26.29 1.15 18.66
CA PHE A 400 -25.40 0.42 17.74
C PHE A 400 -25.86 0.54 16.27
N ARG A 401 -27.16 0.38 15.98
CA ARG A 401 -27.75 0.54 14.64
C ARG A 401 -27.68 1.98 14.12
N LYS A 402 -27.94 2.97 14.98
CA LYS A 402 -27.82 4.41 14.65
C LYS A 402 -26.36 4.79 14.36
N ARG A 403 -25.39 4.11 14.98
CA ARG A 403 -23.95 4.27 14.71
C ARG A 403 -23.55 3.75 13.33
N ARG A 404 -23.99 2.54 12.95
CA ARG A 404 -23.81 2.00 11.57
C ARG A 404 -24.46 2.87 10.50
N LYS A 405 -25.59 3.52 10.80
CA LYS A 405 -26.22 4.46 9.86
C LYS A 405 -25.58 5.85 9.87
N LYS A 406 -24.83 6.28 10.89
CA LYS A 406 -24.08 7.56 10.84
C LYS A 406 -22.87 7.52 9.89
N GLU A 407 -22.43 6.33 9.50
CA GLU A 407 -21.52 6.12 8.35
C GLU A 407 -22.23 6.33 7.00
N LYS A 408 -23.57 6.40 6.97
CA LYS A 408 -24.41 6.72 5.80
C LYS A 408 -25.26 7.97 6.10
N GLY A 409 -24.69 9.15 5.88
CA GLY A 409 -25.17 10.45 6.36
C GLY A 409 -26.70 10.70 6.34
N SER A 410 -27.28 10.85 7.53
CA SER A 410 -28.52 11.61 7.80
C SER A 410 -28.64 11.84 9.31
N LYS A 411 -28.60 13.10 9.79
CA LYS A 411 -28.22 13.39 11.19
C LYS A 411 -29.26 14.04 12.12
N ASN A 412 -30.38 14.63 11.70
CA ASN A 412 -31.19 15.42 12.64
C ASN A 412 -32.67 15.02 12.87
N SER A 413 -33.37 14.40 11.91
CA SER A 413 -34.80 14.08 12.07
C SER A 413 -35.08 12.97 13.12
N ASN A 414 -34.20 11.97 13.23
CA ASN A 414 -34.49 10.76 14.03
C ASN A 414 -34.32 10.91 15.55
N THR A 415 -33.70 11.99 16.04
CA THR A 415 -33.43 12.12 17.49
C THR A 415 -34.63 12.69 18.23
N VAL A 416 -35.35 13.64 17.62
CA VAL A 416 -36.57 14.24 18.20
C VAL A 416 -37.72 13.21 18.21
N ASN A 417 -37.93 12.51 17.10
CA ASN A 417 -38.97 11.47 17.01
C ASN A 417 -38.76 10.33 18.01
N PHE A 418 -37.50 9.97 18.30
CA PHE A 418 -37.19 8.98 19.34
C PHE A 418 -37.53 9.50 20.73
N LEU A 419 -37.19 10.75 21.05
CA LEU A 419 -37.46 11.36 22.35
C LEU A 419 -38.98 11.44 22.62
N VAL A 420 -39.76 11.80 21.59
CA VAL A 420 -41.23 11.81 21.65
C VAL A 420 -41.79 10.40 21.86
N SER A 421 -41.30 9.40 21.12
CA SER A 421 -41.73 8.00 21.28
C SER A 421 -41.34 7.41 22.64
N PHE A 422 -40.15 7.75 23.14
CA PHE A 422 -39.66 7.34 24.46
C PHE A 422 -40.53 7.91 25.57
N LEU A 423 -40.78 9.23 25.56
CA LEU A 423 -41.67 9.90 26.52
C LEU A 423 -43.10 9.32 26.45
N ALA A 424 -43.63 9.06 25.26
CA ALA A 424 -44.95 8.46 25.10
C ALA A 424 -45.04 7.04 25.68
N SER A 425 -44.04 6.19 25.42
CA SER A 425 -43.98 4.83 25.99
C SER A 425 -43.90 4.84 27.51
N TYR A 426 -43.27 5.88 28.06
CA TYR A 426 -43.06 6.02 29.49
C TYR A 426 -44.30 6.55 30.21
N ILE A 427 -45.00 7.52 29.61
CA ILE A 427 -46.31 7.98 30.10
C ILE A 427 -47.30 6.80 30.11
N ALA A 428 -47.29 5.96 29.06
CA ALA A 428 -48.11 4.76 29.02
C ALA A 428 -47.77 3.76 30.14
N ALA A 429 -46.49 3.60 30.48
CA ALA A 429 -46.04 2.76 31.59
C ALA A 429 -46.50 3.31 32.95
N ILE A 430 -46.39 4.62 33.18
CA ILE A 430 -46.91 5.25 34.43
C ILE A 430 -48.41 5.03 34.54
N LEU A 431 -49.17 5.26 33.45
CA LEU A 431 -50.62 5.10 33.43
C LEU A 431 -51.05 3.65 33.72
N THR A 432 -50.34 2.67 33.18
CA THR A 432 -50.61 1.25 33.47
C THR A 432 -50.27 0.89 34.91
N LEU A 433 -49.16 1.40 35.45
CA LEU A 433 -48.78 1.19 36.85
C LEU A 433 -49.80 1.82 37.82
N THR A 434 -50.30 3.02 37.52
CA THR A 434 -51.38 3.66 38.30
C THR A 434 -52.69 2.86 38.20
N HIS A 435 -53.03 2.32 37.03
CA HIS A 435 -54.23 1.52 36.84
C HIS A 435 -54.16 0.18 37.60
N TRP A 436 -52.96 -0.36 37.82
CA TRP A 436 -52.75 -1.60 38.58
C TRP A 436 -52.68 -1.39 40.10
N GLY A 437 -52.94 -0.16 40.58
CA GLY A 437 -52.97 0.14 42.02
C GLY A 437 -51.60 0.02 42.71
N MET A 438 -50.51 0.20 41.96
CA MET A 438 -49.15 0.17 42.51
C MET A 438 -48.95 1.29 43.55
N ALA A 439 -48.17 0.98 44.59
CA ALA A 439 -47.91 1.90 45.68
C ALA A 439 -47.25 3.21 45.19
N PRO A 440 -47.62 4.38 45.73
CA PRO A 440 -47.14 5.69 45.26
C PRO A 440 -45.61 5.80 45.17
N GLU A 441 -44.89 5.11 46.06
CA GLU A 441 -43.44 5.08 46.14
C GLU A 441 -42.81 4.47 44.88
N VAL A 442 -43.47 3.51 44.25
CA VAL A 442 -43.00 2.88 43.00
C VAL A 442 -43.11 3.87 41.83
N ILE A 443 -44.22 4.61 41.77
CA ILE A 443 -44.44 5.62 40.74
C ILE A 443 -43.42 6.77 40.87
N ILE A 444 -43.10 7.18 42.11
CA ILE A 444 -42.07 8.17 42.40
C ILE A 444 -40.68 7.67 41.99
N GLY A 445 -40.33 6.43 42.31
CA GLY A 445 -39.04 5.84 41.92
C GLY A 445 -38.85 5.78 40.40
N VAL A 446 -39.93 5.44 39.68
CA VAL A 446 -39.96 5.44 38.21
C VAL A 446 -39.78 6.87 37.69
N LEU A 447 -40.55 7.84 38.18
CA LEU A 447 -40.42 9.26 37.80
C LEU A 447 -39.01 9.82 38.01
N ILE A 448 -38.38 9.53 39.15
CA ILE A 448 -37.00 9.92 39.44
C ILE A 448 -36.05 9.32 38.40
N PHE A 449 -36.19 8.04 38.08
CA PHE A 449 -35.36 7.38 37.07
C PHE A 449 -35.45 8.06 35.70
N VAL A 450 -36.65 8.48 35.27
CA VAL A 450 -36.80 9.18 33.99
C VAL A 450 -36.27 10.60 34.02
N CYS A 451 -36.46 11.33 35.11
CA CYS A 451 -35.79 12.64 35.28
C CYS A 451 -34.28 12.49 35.15
N PHE A 452 -33.67 11.49 35.80
CA PHE A 452 -32.24 11.22 35.67
C PHE A 452 -31.83 10.79 34.24
N THR A 453 -32.63 9.95 33.59
CA THR A 453 -32.35 9.51 32.21
C THR A 453 -32.42 10.67 31.22
N LEU A 454 -33.37 11.59 31.40
CA LEU A 454 -33.50 12.81 30.61
C LEU A 454 -32.34 13.79 30.86
N ILE A 455 -31.94 13.97 32.13
CA ILE A 455 -30.78 14.80 32.51
C ILE A 455 -29.49 14.23 31.89
N TYR A 456 -29.27 12.92 31.99
CA TYR A 456 -28.12 12.24 31.37
C TYR A 456 -28.11 12.40 29.85
N PHE A 457 -29.28 12.24 29.20
CA PHE A 457 -29.41 12.43 27.76
C PHE A 457 -29.12 13.88 27.33
N PHE A 458 -29.52 14.88 28.13
CA PHE A 458 -29.21 16.28 27.88
C PHE A 458 -27.74 16.62 28.11
N LEU A 459 -27.10 16.02 29.13
CA LEU A 459 -25.67 16.21 29.41
C LEU A 459 -24.77 15.60 28.31
N LEU A 460 -25.15 14.45 27.73
CA LEU A 460 -24.43 13.81 26.62
C LEU A 460 -24.56 14.53 25.27
N ARG A 461 -25.45 15.54 25.16
CA ARG A 461 -25.70 16.27 23.90
C ARG A 461 -24.82 17.52 23.74
N LYS A 462 -24.19 17.99 24.82
CA LYS A 462 -23.06 18.94 24.78
C LYS A 462 -21.77 18.18 24.52
#